data_AF-A0A1H5ULJ7-F1
#
_entry.id   AF-A0A1H5ULJ7-F1
#
_cell.length_a   1.000
_cell.length_b   1.000
_cell.length_c   1.000
_cell.angle_alpha   90.00
_cell.angle_beta   90.00
_cell.angle_gamma   90.00
#
_symmetry.space_group_name_H-M   'P 1'
#
loop_
_entity.id
_entity.type
_entity.pdbx_description
1 polymer ?
#
loop_
_entity_poly.entity_id
_entity_poly.type
_entity_poly.pdbx_seq_one_letter_code
_entity_poly.pdbx_strand_id
1 'polypeptide(L)'
;MINIMYDLAVLDGIKYQNPASLDSFKINPKKYIYKKYKVDSLQFAQSNIYYASNYEEYSAIIDQINIRLVATKAEVTALIKAQTKKKKPIKKAILPKSKELDSLELSQKKSL
;
A
#
# COMPACT_ATOMS: atom_id res chain seq x y z
N MET A 1 -18.72 -13.23 7.51
CA MET A 1 -17.83 -12.29 8.23
C MET A 1 -16.54 -11.95 7.46
N ILE A 2 -15.85 -12.93 6.89
CA ILE A 2 -14.52 -12.78 6.24
C ILE A 2 -14.39 -11.55 5.32
N ASN A 3 -15.31 -11.37 4.36
CA ASN A 3 -15.24 -10.25 3.40
C ASN A 3 -15.28 -8.87 4.08
N ILE A 4 -16.15 -8.72 5.09
CA ILE A 4 -16.29 -7.47 5.85
C ILE A 4 -14.98 -7.15 6.57
N MET A 5 -14.43 -8.13 7.28
CA MET A 5 -13.20 -7.96 8.06
C MET A 5 -11.97 -7.77 7.18
N TYR A 6 -11.92 -8.42 6.01
CA TYR A 6 -10.87 -8.19 5.02
C TYR A 6 -10.86 -6.73 4.54
N ASP A 7 -12.02 -6.20 4.13
CA ASP A 7 -12.08 -4.81 3.66
C ASP A 7 -11.80 -3.80 4.79
N LEU A 8 -12.23 -4.10 6.03
CA LEU A 8 -11.87 -3.30 7.20
C LEU A 8 -10.35 -3.29 7.40
N ALA A 9 -9.68 -4.44 7.35
CA ALA A 9 -8.23 -4.53 7.48
C ALA A 9 -7.49 -3.74 6.39
N VAL A 10 -8.00 -3.76 5.15
CA VAL A 10 -7.44 -2.94 4.06
C VAL A 10 -7.61 -1.44 4.34
N LEU A 11 -8.79 -1.01 4.77
CA LEU A 11 -9.06 0.39 5.12
C LEU A 11 -8.21 0.88 6.29
N ASP A 12 -8.03 0.03 7.31
CA ASP A 12 -7.15 0.32 8.44
C ASP A 12 -5.68 0.41 8.01
N GLY A 13 -5.22 -0.48 7.12
CA GLY A 13 -3.89 -0.42 6.53
C GLY A 13 -3.65 0.88 5.74
N ILE A 14 -4.63 1.33 4.96
CA ILE A 14 -4.58 2.61 4.25
C ILE A 14 -4.47 3.78 5.23
N LYS A 15 -5.32 3.78 6.27
CA LYS A 15 -5.30 4.82 7.32
C LYS A 15 -3.97 4.83 8.07
N TYR A 16 -3.42 3.66 8.38
CA TYR A 16 -2.14 3.54 9.08
C TYR A 16 -0.98 4.08 8.23
N GLN A 17 -0.96 3.73 6.93
CA GLN A 17 0.09 4.18 6.01
C GLN A 17 0.00 5.68 5.69
N ASN A 18 -1.21 6.22 5.60
CA ASN A 18 -1.45 7.64 5.37
C ASN A 18 -2.73 8.09 6.09
N PRO A 19 -2.61 8.63 7.32
CA PRO A 19 -3.76 9.04 8.12
C PRO A 19 -4.67 10.06 7.42
N ALA A 20 -4.10 10.98 6.65
CA ALA A 20 -4.85 12.02 5.94
C ALA A 20 -5.60 11.51 4.71
N SER A 21 -5.28 10.31 4.21
CA SER A 21 -5.88 9.79 2.98
C SER A 21 -7.40 9.67 3.08
N LEU A 22 -7.90 8.96 4.10
CA LEU A 22 -9.35 8.74 4.24
C LEU A 22 -10.11 10.04 4.49
N ASP A 23 -9.53 10.96 5.26
CA ASP A 23 -10.14 12.26 5.53
C ASP A 23 -10.20 13.12 4.26
N SER A 24 -9.14 13.13 3.45
CA SER A 24 -9.13 13.85 2.16
C SER A 24 -10.19 13.34 1.19
N PHE A 25 -10.48 12.03 1.20
CA PHE A 25 -11.55 11.43 0.42
C PHE A 25 -12.91 11.45 1.13
N LYS A 26 -12.99 12.02 2.35
CA LYS A 26 -14.19 12.04 3.21
C LYS A 26 -14.78 10.63 3.44
N ILE A 27 -13.93 9.62 3.50
CA ILE A 27 -14.31 8.22 3.70
C ILE A 27 -14.29 7.91 5.19
N ASN A 28 -15.45 7.53 5.72
CA ASN A 28 -15.54 6.89 7.03
C ASN A 28 -15.57 5.36 6.85
N PRO A 29 -14.57 4.60 7.35
CA PRO A 29 -14.49 3.15 7.15
C PRO A 29 -15.75 2.39 7.56
N LYS A 30 -16.30 2.70 8.74
CA LYS A 30 -17.50 2.01 9.26
C LYS A 30 -18.70 2.27 8.35
N LYS A 31 -18.95 3.54 7.99
CA LYS A 31 -20.06 3.90 7.09
C LYS A 31 -19.89 3.27 5.70
N TYR A 32 -18.66 3.23 5.19
CA TYR A 32 -18.36 2.58 3.91
C TYR A 32 -18.70 1.09 3.95
N ILE A 33 -18.27 0.38 4.99
CA ILE A 33 -18.52 -1.05 5.16
C ILE A 33 -20.01 -1.35 5.28
N TYR A 34 -20.73 -0.59 6.13
CA TYR A 34 -22.17 -0.74 6.30
C TYR A 34 -22.92 -0.56 4.98
N LYS A 35 -22.55 0.47 4.19
CA LYS A 35 -23.13 0.70 2.87
C LYS A 35 -22.79 -0.41 1.86
N LYS A 36 -21.53 -0.85 1.80
CA LYS A 36 -21.06 -1.87 0.84
C LYS A 36 -21.74 -3.22 1.06
N TYR A 37 -21.85 -3.63 2.32
CA TYR A 37 -22.38 -4.94 2.69
C TYR A 37 -23.87 -4.94 3.05
N LYS A 38 -24.52 -3.77 3.04
CA LYS A 38 -25.93 -3.59 3.41
C LYS A 38 -26.22 -4.11 4.82
N VAL A 39 -25.28 -3.86 5.74
CA VAL A 39 -25.40 -4.22 7.16
C VAL A 39 -25.44 -2.95 8.00
N ASP A 40 -26.11 -3.00 9.14
CA ASP A 40 -26.05 -1.94 10.14
C ASP A 40 -25.06 -2.27 11.26
N SER A 41 -24.88 -1.32 12.19
CA SER A 41 -23.96 -1.49 13.31
C SER A 41 -24.36 -2.59 14.29
N LEU A 42 -25.67 -2.80 14.49
CA LEU A 42 -26.18 -3.81 15.41
C LEU A 42 -25.97 -5.21 14.83
N GLN A 43 -26.34 -5.41 13.56
CA GLN A 43 -26.14 -6.66 12.84
C GLN A 43 -24.65 -7.01 12.76
N PHE A 44 -23.78 -6.03 12.52
CA PHE A 44 -22.33 -6.24 12.55
C PHE A 44 -21.85 -6.67 13.93
N ALA A 45 -22.26 -5.97 15.00
CA ALA A 45 -21.86 -6.29 16.37
C ALA A 45 -22.33 -7.70 16.79
N GLN A 46 -23.58 -8.04 16.50
CA GLN A 46 -24.15 -9.37 16.78
C GLN A 46 -23.42 -10.46 16.01
N SER A 47 -23.14 -10.24 14.72
CA SER A 47 -22.36 -11.19 13.92
C SER A 47 -20.96 -11.36 14.50
N ASN A 48 -20.31 -10.27 14.92
CA ASN A 48 -18.99 -10.34 15.53
C ASN A 48 -19.00 -11.13 16.83
N ILE A 49 -20.00 -10.93 17.69
CA ILE A 49 -20.19 -11.71 18.92
C ILE A 49 -20.42 -13.19 18.60
N TYR A 50 -21.26 -13.50 17.61
CA TYR A 50 -21.53 -14.88 17.20
C TYR A 50 -20.25 -15.62 16.81
N TYR A 51 -19.46 -15.08 15.88
CA TYR A 51 -18.22 -15.75 15.45
C TYR A 51 -17.14 -15.74 16.55
N ALA A 52 -17.07 -14.68 17.37
CA ALA A 52 -16.10 -14.61 18.47
C ALA A 52 -16.42 -15.54 19.64
N SER A 53 -17.62 -16.13 19.69
CA SER A 53 -18.01 -17.10 20.73
C SER A 53 -17.27 -18.43 20.62
N ASN A 54 -16.79 -18.78 19.43
CA ASN A 54 -15.96 -19.95 19.18
C ASN A 54 -14.56 -19.50 18.71
N TYR A 55 -13.56 -19.72 19.55
CA TYR A 55 -12.18 -19.33 19.25
C TYR A 55 -11.63 -19.98 17.98
N GLU A 56 -11.86 -21.29 17.78
CA GLU A 56 -11.33 -22.03 16.63
C GLU A 56 -11.92 -21.50 15.32
N GLU A 57 -13.23 -21.28 15.28
CA GLU A 57 -13.91 -20.71 14.12
C GLU A 57 -13.45 -19.27 13.84
N TYR A 58 -13.30 -18.45 14.89
CA TYR A 58 -12.83 -17.08 14.75
C TYR A 58 -11.38 -17.04 14.25
N SER A 59 -10.51 -17.91 14.76
CA SER A 59 -9.12 -18.03 14.29
C SER A 59 -9.07 -18.43 12.82
N ALA A 60 -9.88 -19.41 12.40
CA ALA A 60 -9.96 -19.82 11.00
C ALA A 60 -10.42 -18.68 10.07
N ILE A 61 -11.32 -17.82 10.54
CA ILE A 61 -11.73 -16.61 9.81
C ILE A 61 -10.54 -15.65 9.63
N ILE A 62 -9.77 -15.40 10.69
CA ILE A 62 -8.58 -14.53 10.64
C ILE A 62 -7.51 -15.10 9.72
N ASP A 63 -7.27 -16.42 9.76
CA ASP A 63 -6.30 -17.08 8.89
C ASP A 63 -6.68 -16.95 7.41
N GLN A 64 -7.96 -17.13 7.08
CA GLN A 64 -8.44 -16.92 5.71
C GLN A 64 -8.27 -15.47 5.23
N ILE A 65 -8.49 -14.49 6.11
CA ILE A 65 -8.25 -13.07 5.81
C ILE A 65 -6.77 -12.84 5.52
N ASN A 66 -5.87 -13.38 6.35
CA ASN A 66 -4.43 -13.25 6.20
C ASN A 66 -3.94 -13.88 4.89
N ILE A 67 -4.40 -15.09 4.56
CA ILE A 67 -4.07 -15.76 3.30
C ILE A 67 -4.45 -14.86 2.10
N ARG A 68 -5.67 -14.31 2.12
CA ARG A 68 -6.14 -13.41 1.06
C ARG A 68 -5.33 -12.12 0.98
N LEU A 69 -4.95 -11.53 2.10
CA LEU A 69 -4.12 -10.32 2.15
C LEU A 69 -2.74 -10.56 1.52
N VAL A 70 -2.09 -11.69 1.86
CA VAL A 70 -0.79 -12.06 1.30
C VAL A 70 -0.88 -12.27 -0.21
N ALA A 71 -1.88 -13.02 -0.67
CA ALA A 71 -2.10 -13.26 -2.10
C ALA A 71 -2.34 -11.94 -2.86
N THR A 72 -3.27 -11.11 -2.36
CA THR A 72 -3.59 -9.82 -2.99
C THR A 72 -2.38 -8.90 -3.04
N LYS A 73 -1.57 -8.85 -1.96
CA LYS A 73 -0.34 -8.07 -1.93
C LYS A 73 0.65 -8.53 -3.00
N ALA A 74 0.82 -9.85 -3.16
CA ALA A 74 1.71 -10.42 -4.16
C ALA A 74 1.26 -10.05 -5.58
N GLU A 75 -0.03 -10.22 -5.88
CA GLU A 75 -0.65 -9.85 -7.17
C GLU A 75 -0.45 -8.37 -7.49
N VAL A 76 -0.86 -7.48 -6.57
CA VAL A 76 -0.73 -6.03 -6.76
C VAL A 76 0.73 -5.62 -6.93
N THR A 77 1.65 -6.20 -6.16
CA THR A 77 3.09 -5.93 -6.30
C THR A 77 3.62 -6.36 -7.67
N ALA A 78 3.19 -7.53 -8.17
CA ALA A 78 3.56 -8.00 -9.51
C ALA A 78 3.03 -7.05 -10.60
N LEU A 79 1.78 -6.59 -10.48
CA LEU A 79 1.18 -5.62 -11.40
C LEU A 79 1.93 -4.28 -11.41
N ILE A 80 2.30 -3.76 -10.24
CA ILE A 80 3.09 -2.52 -10.12
C ILE A 80 4.47 -2.71 -10.79
N LYS A 81 5.15 -3.84 -10.54
CA LYS A 81 6.43 -4.17 -11.19
C LYS A 81 6.31 -4.28 -12.71
N ALA A 82 5.24 -4.89 -13.22
CA ALA A 82 5.00 -5.01 -14.66
C ALA A 82 4.75 -3.64 -15.31
N GLN A 83 3.94 -2.79 -14.67
CA GLN A 83 3.65 -1.43 -15.16
C GLN A 83 4.89 -0.53 -15.13
N THR A 84 5.71 -0.60 -14.09
CA THR A 84 6.96 0.17 -14.00
C THR A 84 8.00 -0.28 -15.03
N LYS A 85 8.07 -1.59 -15.36
CA LYS A 85 8.90 -2.09 -16.47
C LYS A 85 8.43 -1.59 -17.84
N LYS A 86 7.12 -1.56 -18.10
CA LYS A 86 6.54 -1.05 -19.36
C LYS A 86 6.70 0.48 -19.51
N LYS A 87 6.74 1.23 -18.41
CA LYS A 87 6.92 2.69 -18.40
C LYS A 87 8.38 3.16 -18.38
N LYS A 88 9.38 2.27 -18.36
CA LYS A 88 10.79 2.69 -18.52
C LYS A 88 11.03 3.05 -20.00
N PRO A 89 11.28 4.32 -20.35
CA PRO A 89 11.76 4.63 -21.69
C PRO A 89 13.13 3.97 -21.88
N ILE A 90 13.38 3.48 -23.10
CA ILE A 90 14.69 3.01 -23.55
C ILE A 90 15.65 4.21 -23.49
N LYS A 91 16.30 4.44 -22.35
CA LYS A 91 17.53 5.25 -22.29
C LYS A 91 18.72 4.32 -22.40
N LYS A 92 18.88 3.75 -23.60
CA LYS A 92 20.19 3.35 -24.14
C LYS A 92 20.45 4.25 -25.35
N ALA A 93 20.86 5.48 -25.06
CA ALA A 93 21.60 6.30 -26.01
C ALA A 93 22.88 6.70 -25.29
N ILE A 94 23.95 6.07 -25.71
CA ILE A 94 25.34 6.40 -25.39
C ILE A 94 25.56 7.84 -25.86
N LEU A 95 26.01 8.73 -24.98
CA LEU A 95 26.71 9.95 -25.39
C LEU A 95 28.06 10.03 -24.66
N PRO A 96 29.10 10.47 -25.39
CA PRO A 96 30.48 10.12 -25.11
C PRO A 96 31.06 10.90 -23.94
N LYS A 97 32.03 10.25 -23.29
CA LYS A 97 32.96 10.84 -22.33
C LYS A 97 33.82 11.89 -23.05
N SER A 98 33.36 13.13 -23.14
CA SER A 98 34.20 14.25 -23.57
C SER A 98 35.12 14.62 -22.41
N LYS A 99 36.38 14.17 -22.53
CA LYS A 99 37.54 14.80 -21.90
C LYS A 99 37.66 16.21 -22.47
N GLU A 100 37.60 17.24 -21.62
CA GLU A 100 38.31 18.54 -21.70
C GLU A 100 38.06 19.21 -20.34
N LEU A 101 38.96 19.85 -19.61
CA LEU A 101 40.40 20.05 -19.62
C LEU A 101 40.68 20.55 -18.18
N ASP A 102 41.75 20.07 -17.57
CA ASP A 102 42.28 20.60 -16.30
C ASP A 102 42.43 22.12 -16.39
N SER A 103 41.63 22.87 -15.64
CA SER A 103 42.09 24.14 -15.08
C SER A 103 42.74 23.85 -13.72
N LEU A 104 43.88 23.13 -13.78
CA LEU A 104 44.88 23.14 -12.74
C LEU A 104 45.42 24.57 -12.59
N GLU A 105 45.61 24.97 -11.35
CA GLU A 105 46.74 25.78 -10.92
C GLU A 105 47.00 27.10 -11.67
N LEU A 106 46.24 28.14 -11.36
CA LEU A 106 46.78 29.51 -11.45
C LEU A 106 46.09 30.47 -10.46
N SER A 107 46.28 30.26 -9.16
CA SER A 107 46.18 31.37 -8.19
C SER A 107 46.97 31.12 -6.90
N GLN A 108 47.30 29.86 -6.57
CA GLN A 108 48.26 29.55 -5.50
C GLN A 108 49.72 29.62 -5.98
N LYS A 109 50.13 30.74 -6.59
CA LYS A 109 51.55 31.13 -6.75
C LYS A 109 51.69 32.55 -7.32
N LYS A 110 51.31 33.54 -6.51
CA LYS A 110 52.07 34.79 -6.41
C LYS A 110 52.34 35.03 -4.93
N SER A 111 53.34 34.31 -4.43
CA SER A 111 54.12 34.78 -3.30
C SER A 111 54.97 35.97 -3.78
N LEU A 112 54.81 37.11 -3.14
CA LEU A 112 55.88 38.01 -2.69
C LEU A 112 55.23 39.11 -1.84
#